data_AF-A0AAN6EDJ7-F1
#
_entry.id   AF-A0AAN6EDJ7-F1
#
_cell.length_a   1.000
_cell.length_b   1.000
_cell.length_c   1.000
_cell.angle_alpha   90.00
_cell.angle_beta   90.00
_cell.angle_gamma   90.00
#
_symmetry.space_group_name_H-M   'P 1'
#
loop_
_entity.id
_entity.type
_entity.pdbx_description
1 polymer ?
#
loop_
_entity_poly.entity_id
_entity_poly.type
_entity_poly.pdbx_seq_one_letter_code
_entity_poly.pdbx_strand_id
1 'polypeptide(L)'
;MANRAAVFVHRLSGHSLSVRRLSIYGSRLTLHARRLHASSAGRSFLSTLLQTAKTKNPITAQWNGQPTHETHPELVAQGETTPGILQSEYDQRRRNIVDSLPDGGTAFLFSAPMHFVSPHVFHEFRQDSDFYYMTGWNEPESVAVLQKSATARRGYTLTMFVRAKEPEKELWEGPRSGLETAVAAFGADEAWPIRDFAKRAAKLIGGAHPVYADLDGEHGL
;
A
#
# COMPACT_ATOMS: atom_id res chain seq x y z
N MET A 1 26.35 -25.64 2.94
CA MET A 1 25.40 -26.25 1.98
C MET A 1 23.99 -25.92 2.43
N ALA A 2 23.25 -25.12 1.65
CA ALA A 2 21.93 -24.65 2.02
C ALA A 2 20.87 -25.75 1.84
N ASN A 3 20.11 -26.06 2.90
CA ASN A 3 18.94 -26.92 2.82
C ASN A 3 17.83 -26.19 2.06
N ARG A 4 17.56 -26.60 0.82
CA ARG A 4 16.39 -26.13 0.05
C ARG A 4 15.23 -27.11 0.28
N ALA A 5 14.20 -26.66 1.00
CA ALA A 5 12.94 -27.37 1.13
C ALA A 5 11.89 -26.67 0.25
N ALA A 6 11.22 -27.42 -0.61
CA ALA A 6 10.11 -26.92 -1.41
C ALA A 6 8.81 -27.56 -0.89
N VAL A 7 7.82 -26.74 -0.57
CA VAL A 7 6.50 -27.19 -0.12
C VAL A 7 5.51 -26.95 -1.25
N PHE A 8 4.91 -28.02 -1.76
CA PHE A 8 3.90 -27.96 -2.80
C PHE A 8 2.54 -28.28 -2.20
N VAL A 9 1.56 -27.41 -2.44
CA VAL A 9 0.17 -27.58 -1.98
C VAL A 9 -0.71 -27.74 -3.23
N HIS A 10 -1.32 -28.92 -3.37
CA HIS A 10 -2.28 -29.16 -4.45
C HIS A 10 -3.69 -29.33 -3.88
N ARG A 11 -4.65 -28.69 -4.55
CA ARG A 11 -6.08 -28.86 -4.32
C ARG A 11 -6.56 -30.10 -5.06
N LEU A 12 -7.00 -31.11 -4.33
CA LEU A 12 -7.72 -32.24 -4.90
C LEU A 12 -9.22 -31.90 -4.86
N SER A 13 -10.02 -32.42 -5.80
CA SER A 13 -11.46 -32.15 -5.86
C SER A 13 -12.15 -32.49 -4.52
N GLY A 14 -12.96 -31.56 -4.01
CA GLY A 14 -13.56 -31.60 -2.66
C GLY A 14 -12.80 -30.78 -1.59
N HIS A 15 -13.30 -30.78 -0.36
CA HIS A 15 -12.80 -29.98 0.79
C HIS A 15 -11.45 -30.46 1.37
N SER A 16 -10.63 -31.20 0.61
CA SER A 16 -9.38 -31.81 1.09
C SER A 16 -8.17 -31.25 0.34
N LEU A 17 -7.16 -30.79 1.09
CA LEU A 17 -5.87 -30.34 0.57
C LEU A 17 -4.77 -31.36 0.90
N SER A 18 -3.85 -31.61 -0.03
CA SER A 18 -2.65 -32.42 0.19
C SER A 18 -1.43 -31.51 0.21
N VAL A 19 -0.71 -31.47 1.33
CA VAL A 19 0.57 -30.75 1.46
C VAL A 19 1.70 -31.76 1.28
N ARG A 20 2.55 -31.54 0.29
CA ARG A 20 3.75 -32.36 0.04
C ARG A 20 4.98 -31.52 0.35
N ARG A 21 5.76 -31.98 1.33
CA ARG A 21 7.06 -31.38 1.65
C ARG A 21 8.14 -32.22 0.97
N LEU A 22 8.90 -31.58 0.09
CA LEU A 22 10.09 -32.15 -0.52
C LEU A 22 11.30 -31.60 0.22
N SER A 23 12.07 -32.47 0.86
CA SER A 23 13.35 -32.10 1.48
C SER A 23 14.47 -32.76 0.70
N ILE A 24 15.48 -31.98 0.33
CA ILE A 24 16.68 -32.47 -0.33
C ILE A 24 17.79 -32.44 0.72
N TYR A 25 18.26 -33.63 1.13
CA TYR A 25 19.44 -33.79 1.99
C TYR A 25 20.51 -34.51 1.16
N GLY A 26 21.52 -33.76 0.71
CA GLY A 26 22.53 -34.29 -0.21
C GLY A 26 21.92 -34.77 -1.53
N SER A 27 22.40 -35.90 -2.06
CA SER A 27 21.99 -36.46 -3.37
C SER A 27 20.77 -37.40 -3.32
N ARG A 28 20.02 -37.46 -2.21
CA ARG A 28 18.78 -38.25 -2.09
C ARG A 28 17.55 -37.38 -1.88
N LEU A 29 16.52 -37.63 -2.71
CA LEU A 29 15.18 -37.04 -2.62
C LEU A 29 14.28 -37.92 -1.75
N THR A 30 13.67 -37.34 -0.72
CA THR A 30 12.62 -38.01 0.08
C THR A 30 11.35 -37.17 0.07
N LEU A 31 10.23 -37.79 -0.33
CA LEU A 31 8.92 -37.15 -0.41
C LEU A 31 8.08 -37.56 0.81
N HIS A 32 7.69 -36.59 1.65
CA HIS A 32 6.77 -36.85 2.77
C HIS A 32 5.42 -36.20 2.45
N ALA A 33 4.39 -37.03 2.29
CA ALA A 33 3.01 -36.60 2.07
C ALA A 33 2.19 -36.85 3.35
N ARG A 34 1.60 -35.81 3.92
CA ARG A 34 0.67 -35.94 5.04
C ARG A 34 -0.71 -35.42 4.61
N ARG A 35 -1.72 -36.28 4.71
CA ARG A 35 -3.12 -35.93 4.43
C ARG A 35 -3.68 -35.22 5.67
N LEU A 36 -4.12 -33.97 5.53
CA LEU A 36 -4.73 -33.22 6.62
C LEU A 36 -6.23 -33.07 6.36
N HIS A 37 -7.04 -33.52 7.31
CA HIS A 37 -8.49 -33.29 7.31
C HIS A 37 -8.77 -31.92 7.94
N ALA A 38 -9.63 -31.13 7.29
CA ALA A 38 -9.94 -29.77 7.70
C ALA A 38 -10.82 -29.75 8.97
N SER A 39 -10.21 -29.60 10.14
CA SER A 39 -10.88 -29.05 11.33
C SER A 39 -10.73 -27.52 11.36
N SER A 40 -11.60 -26.82 12.10
CA SER A 40 -11.58 -25.35 12.23
C SER A 40 -10.22 -24.81 12.70
N ALA A 41 -9.50 -25.56 13.53
CA ALA A 41 -8.14 -25.24 13.98
C ALA A 41 -7.09 -25.29 12.84
N GLY A 42 -7.29 -26.15 11.83
CA GLY A 42 -6.40 -26.26 10.67
C GLY A 42 -6.50 -25.09 9.69
N ARG A 43 -7.62 -24.35 9.69
CA ARG A 43 -7.80 -23.16 8.84
C ARG A 43 -6.96 -21.98 9.34
N SER A 44 -6.87 -21.79 10.66
CA SER A 44 -6.04 -20.75 11.29
C SER A 44 -4.55 -20.98 11.05
N PHE A 45 -4.08 -22.23 11.16
CA PHE A 45 -2.66 -22.54 10.94
C PHE A 45 -2.25 -22.39 9.47
N LEU A 46 -3.15 -22.72 8.53
CA LEU A 46 -2.91 -22.52 7.09
C LEU A 46 -2.98 -21.04 6.68
N SER A 47 -3.84 -20.22 7.29
CA SER A 47 -3.82 -18.77 7.04
C SER A 47 -2.52 -18.15 7.51
N THR A 48 -2.04 -18.53 8.71
CA THR A 48 -0.76 -18.04 9.23
C THR A 48 0.41 -18.46 8.34
N LEU A 49 0.48 -19.74 7.93
CA LEU A 49 1.53 -20.21 7.02
C LEU A 49 1.47 -19.57 5.62
N LEU A 50 0.27 -19.30 5.08
CA LEU A 50 0.12 -18.59 3.82
C LEU A 50 0.53 -17.12 3.93
N GLN A 51 0.34 -16.51 5.11
CA GLN A 51 0.78 -15.16 5.41
C GLN A 51 2.31 -15.09 5.52
N THR A 52 2.94 -16.10 6.14
CA THR A 52 4.41 -16.22 6.21
C THR A 52 5.06 -16.57 4.86
N ALA A 53 4.36 -17.25 3.95
CA ALA A 53 4.89 -17.59 2.63
C ALA A 53 4.82 -16.42 1.62
N LYS A 54 4.01 -15.39 1.89
CA LYS A 54 3.88 -14.19 1.04
C LYS A 54 4.85 -13.06 1.40
N THR A 55 5.61 -13.17 2.48
CA THR A 55 6.64 -12.18 2.80
C THR A 55 7.78 -12.31 1.79
N LYS A 56 7.70 -11.49 0.74
CA LYS A 56 8.84 -11.10 -0.10
C LYS A 56 10.00 -10.67 0.83
N ASN A 57 11.24 -10.92 0.41
CA ASN A 57 12.49 -10.71 1.16
C ASN A 57 12.37 -9.73 2.36
N PRO A 58 12.68 -10.17 3.60
CA PRO A 58 12.52 -9.34 4.79
C PRO A 58 13.34 -8.04 4.74
N ILE A 59 14.43 -8.00 3.96
CA ILE A 59 15.28 -6.81 3.78
C ILE A 59 14.58 -5.73 2.95
N THR A 60 13.80 -6.07 1.92
CA THR A 60 13.04 -5.09 1.10
C THR A 60 11.71 -4.70 1.73
N ALA A 61 11.16 -5.55 2.60
CA ALA A 61 9.98 -5.23 3.41
C ALA A 61 10.26 -4.16 4.48
N GLN A 62 11.53 -4.00 4.89
CA GLN A 62 11.91 -3.09 5.98
C GLN A 62 12.19 -1.65 5.58
N TRP A 63 12.52 -1.35 4.31
CA TRP A 63 12.95 -0.01 3.92
C TRP A 63 11.84 0.73 3.16
N ASN A 64 11.25 1.75 3.78
CA ASN A 64 10.22 2.62 3.20
C ASN A 64 10.84 3.89 2.62
N GLY A 65 10.15 4.50 1.65
CA GLY A 65 10.58 5.74 1.00
C GLY A 65 10.53 6.96 1.92
N GLN A 66 9.80 6.85 3.03
CA GLN A 66 9.68 7.86 4.06
C GLN A 66 9.64 7.22 5.46
N PRO A 67 9.97 7.98 6.51
CA PRO A 67 9.92 7.49 7.88
C PRO A 67 8.52 7.05 8.30
N THR A 68 8.43 5.90 8.97
CA THR A 68 7.24 5.41 9.66
C THR A 68 7.64 4.89 11.03
N HIS A 69 6.68 4.63 11.92
CA HIS A 69 6.98 4.06 13.23
C HIS A 69 7.76 2.74 13.16
N GLU A 70 7.46 1.88 12.17
CA GLU A 70 8.12 0.58 11.99
C GLU A 70 9.56 0.71 11.52
N THR A 71 9.90 1.80 10.84
CA THR A 71 11.21 2.01 10.21
C THR A 71 12.11 2.96 11.00
N HIS A 72 11.51 3.98 11.62
CA HIS A 72 12.18 5.08 12.33
C HIS A 72 11.38 5.46 13.59
N PRO A 73 11.26 4.55 14.59
CA PRO A 73 10.48 4.80 15.80
C PRO A 73 10.98 5.98 16.64
N GLU A 74 12.25 6.39 16.47
CA GLU A 74 12.85 7.57 17.09
C GLU A 74 12.38 8.90 16.47
N LEU A 75 11.87 8.87 15.23
CA LEU A 75 11.35 10.04 14.53
C LEU A 75 9.82 10.11 14.57
N VAL A 76 9.16 8.94 14.47
CA VAL A 76 7.69 8.83 14.38
C VAL A 76 7.20 7.95 15.52
N ALA A 77 6.47 8.56 16.45
CA ALA A 77 5.93 7.83 17.60
C ALA A 77 4.79 6.87 17.18
N GLN A 78 4.46 5.92 18.05
CA GLN A 78 3.37 4.98 17.77
C GLN A 78 2.03 5.74 17.62
N GLY A 79 1.34 5.53 16.49
CA GLY A 79 0.08 6.20 16.18
C GLY A 79 0.22 7.53 15.43
N GLU A 80 1.44 8.02 15.25
CA GLU A 80 1.74 9.15 14.37
C GLU A 80 1.89 8.69 12.91
N THR A 81 1.46 9.55 11.98
CA THR A 81 1.72 9.35 10.55
C THR A 81 2.96 10.14 10.12
N THR A 82 3.15 11.34 10.67
CA THR A 82 4.34 12.18 10.51
C THR A 82 4.77 12.68 11.89
N PRO A 83 6.04 13.09 12.09
CA PRO A 83 6.54 13.48 13.41
C PRO A 83 5.64 14.53 14.08
N GLY A 84 5.07 14.18 15.23
CA GLY A 84 4.19 15.05 16.01
C GLY A 84 2.75 15.19 15.51
N ILE A 85 2.34 14.48 14.46
CA ILE A 85 0.96 14.51 13.92
C ILE A 85 0.36 13.11 13.93
N LEU A 86 -0.70 12.94 14.72
CA LEU A 86 -1.43 11.69 14.86
C LEU A 86 -2.22 11.33 13.59
N GLN A 87 -2.37 10.03 13.33
CA GLN A 87 -3.19 9.54 12.24
C GLN A 87 -4.66 10.01 12.34
N SER A 88 -5.17 10.16 13.57
CA SER A 88 -6.51 10.70 13.84
C SER A 88 -6.66 12.17 13.45
N GLU A 89 -5.58 12.96 13.49
CA GLU A 89 -5.62 14.35 13.08
C GLU A 89 -5.77 14.47 11.56
N TYR A 90 -4.97 13.71 10.80
CA TYR A 90 -5.14 13.59 9.35
C TYR A 90 -6.55 13.11 8.98
N ASP A 91 -7.10 12.16 9.74
CA ASP A 91 -8.47 11.70 9.56
C ASP A 91 -9.50 12.83 9.76
N GLN A 92 -9.32 13.65 10.80
CA GLN A 92 -10.19 14.78 11.07
C GLN A 92 -10.10 15.85 9.98
N ARG A 93 -8.90 16.17 9.47
CA ARG A 93 -8.70 17.11 8.36
C ARG A 93 -9.48 16.69 7.12
N ARG A 94 -9.39 15.41 6.75
CA ARG A 94 -10.13 14.84 5.62
C ARG A 94 -11.64 14.86 5.84
N ARG A 95 -12.12 14.52 7.04
CA ARG A 95 -13.55 14.61 7.38
C ARG A 95 -14.09 16.03 7.19
N ASN A 96 -13.39 17.05 7.71
CA ASN A 96 -13.83 18.44 7.62
C ASN A 96 -14.07 18.87 6.17
N ILE A 97 -13.23 18.44 5.23
CA ILE A 97 -13.42 18.73 3.81
C ILE A 97 -14.54 17.89 3.21
N VAL A 98 -14.55 16.58 3.47
CA VAL A 98 -15.58 15.70 2.91
C VAL A 98 -16.99 16.08 3.40
N ASP A 99 -17.12 16.59 4.61
CA ASP A 99 -18.41 17.08 5.13
C ASP A 99 -18.96 18.25 4.31
N SER A 100 -18.10 19.05 3.67
CA SER A 100 -18.51 20.13 2.77
C SER A 100 -18.88 19.66 1.36
N LEU A 101 -18.52 18.42 0.98
CA LEU A 101 -18.90 17.84 -0.30
C LEU A 101 -20.37 17.38 -0.28
N PRO A 102 -21.10 17.46 -1.41
CA PRO A 102 -22.39 16.81 -1.54
C PRO A 102 -22.23 15.29 -1.54
N ASP A 103 -23.33 14.56 -1.30
CA ASP A 103 -23.30 13.09 -1.26
C ASP A 103 -22.77 12.49 -2.55
N GLY A 104 -21.85 11.53 -2.41
CA GLY A 104 -21.11 10.91 -3.51
C GLY A 104 -20.03 11.82 -4.14
N GLY A 105 -19.89 13.07 -3.69
CA GLY A 105 -18.86 13.99 -4.15
C GLY A 105 -17.46 13.43 -3.94
N THR A 106 -16.59 13.68 -4.92
CA THR A 106 -15.23 13.11 -4.94
C THR A 106 -14.20 14.23 -5.10
N ALA A 107 -13.19 14.28 -4.23
CA ALA A 107 -12.07 15.20 -4.32
C ALA A 107 -10.78 14.44 -4.69
N PHE A 108 -10.04 14.96 -5.66
CA PHE A 108 -8.74 14.48 -6.07
C PHE A 108 -7.66 15.45 -5.59
N LEU A 109 -6.64 14.91 -4.93
CA LEU A 109 -5.47 15.64 -4.47
C LEU A 109 -4.25 15.01 -5.15
N PHE A 110 -3.43 15.85 -5.79
CA PHE A 110 -2.28 15.41 -6.56
C PHE A 110 -0.98 15.74 -5.82
N SER A 111 -0.02 14.82 -5.86
CA SER A 111 1.33 15.13 -5.39
C SER A 111 2.01 16.18 -6.27
N ALA A 112 2.97 16.90 -5.73
CA ALA A 112 3.88 17.73 -6.50
C ALA A 112 4.70 16.88 -7.50
N PRO A 113 5.07 17.46 -8.66
CA PRO A 113 5.97 16.81 -9.60
C PRO A 113 7.41 16.81 -9.08
N MET A 114 8.26 15.98 -9.69
CA MET A 114 9.71 16.10 -9.54
C MET A 114 10.23 17.23 -10.43
N HIS A 115 10.94 18.19 -9.84
CA HIS A 115 11.58 19.29 -10.57
C HIS A 115 13.05 18.96 -10.88
N PHE A 116 13.49 19.30 -12.08
CA PHE A 116 14.85 19.03 -12.56
C PHE A 116 15.61 20.34 -12.79
N VAL A 117 16.82 20.43 -12.23
CA VAL A 117 17.76 21.53 -12.51
C VAL A 117 18.31 21.38 -13.93
N SER A 118 18.65 20.14 -14.28
CA SER A 118 19.18 19.74 -15.58
C SER A 118 18.80 18.27 -15.84
N PRO A 119 18.97 17.76 -17.07
CA PRO A 119 18.73 16.35 -17.35
C PRO A 119 19.52 15.47 -16.36
N HIS A 120 18.82 14.61 -15.64
CA HIS A 120 19.35 13.71 -14.60
C HIS A 120 19.74 14.34 -13.24
N VAL A 121 19.55 15.65 -13.06
CA VAL A 121 19.76 16.31 -11.75
C VAL A 121 18.43 16.86 -11.25
N PHE A 122 17.90 16.25 -10.20
CA PHE A 122 16.66 16.68 -9.56
C PHE A 122 16.93 17.68 -8.43
N HIS A 123 16.00 18.60 -8.24
CA HIS A 123 15.89 19.36 -7.00
C HIS A 123 15.47 18.45 -5.85
N GLU A 124 15.72 18.89 -4.61
CA GLU A 124 15.10 18.25 -3.45
C GLU A 124 13.57 18.26 -3.61
N PHE A 125 12.96 17.10 -3.38
CA PHE A 125 11.53 16.97 -3.52
C PHE A 125 10.81 17.75 -2.43
N ARG A 126 9.91 18.64 -2.84
CA ARG A 126 8.97 19.33 -1.97
C ARG A 126 7.56 18.96 -2.39
N GLN A 127 6.80 18.39 -1.45
CA GLN A 127 5.43 18.01 -1.69
C GLN A 127 4.49 19.21 -1.85
N ASP A 128 3.38 18.98 -2.53
CA ASP A 128 2.26 19.90 -2.55
C ASP A 128 1.69 20.09 -1.13
N SER A 129 1.39 21.34 -0.76
CA SER A 129 1.08 21.66 0.64
C SER A 129 -0.27 21.08 1.06
N ASP A 130 -1.26 21.12 0.18
CA ASP A 130 -2.60 20.59 0.47
C ASP A 130 -2.57 19.07 0.48
N PHE A 131 -1.93 18.45 -0.52
CA PHE A 131 -1.72 17.01 -0.55
C PHE A 131 -1.02 16.50 0.72
N TYR A 132 0.08 17.15 1.13
CA TYR A 132 0.80 16.78 2.34
C TYR A 132 -0.03 17.02 3.60
N TYR A 133 -0.78 18.13 3.68
CA TYR A 133 -1.62 18.43 4.82
C TYR A 133 -2.76 17.40 5.01
N MET A 134 -3.30 16.85 3.92
CA MET A 134 -4.39 15.84 3.98
C MET A 134 -3.91 14.41 4.20
N THR A 135 -2.68 14.10 3.81
CA THR A 135 -2.20 12.71 3.76
C THR A 135 -0.97 12.46 4.62
N GLY A 136 -0.06 13.42 4.75
CA GLY A 136 1.28 13.24 5.31
C GLY A 136 2.25 12.54 4.37
N TRP A 137 1.82 12.18 3.16
CA TRP A 137 2.60 11.42 2.20
C TRP A 137 3.61 12.29 1.46
N ASN A 138 4.89 11.93 1.50
CA ASN A 138 6.00 12.72 0.96
C ASN A 138 6.75 12.00 -0.16
N GLU A 139 6.03 11.39 -1.11
CA GLU A 139 6.61 10.89 -2.36
C GLU A 139 5.89 11.46 -3.58
N PRO A 140 6.61 11.64 -4.72
CA PRO A 140 6.01 12.07 -6.00
C PRO A 140 5.17 10.96 -6.63
N GLU A 141 4.57 11.27 -7.80
CA GLU A 141 3.75 10.35 -8.60
C GLU A 141 2.68 9.65 -7.75
N SER A 142 1.93 10.46 -7.00
CA SER A 142 0.92 9.99 -6.06
C SER A 142 -0.37 10.80 -6.15
N VAL A 143 -1.51 10.14 -5.96
CA VAL A 143 -2.84 10.77 -5.95
C VAL A 143 -3.63 10.25 -4.77
N ALA A 144 -4.28 11.14 -4.03
CA ALA A 144 -5.23 10.78 -2.99
C ALA A 144 -6.63 11.15 -3.45
N VAL A 145 -7.56 10.21 -3.34
CA VAL A 145 -8.97 10.39 -3.72
C VAL A 145 -9.83 10.24 -2.49
N LEU A 146 -10.55 11.31 -2.15
CA LEU A 146 -11.53 11.35 -1.07
C LEU A 146 -12.92 11.27 -1.68
N GLN A 147 -13.64 10.18 -1.42
CA GLN A 147 -15.01 10.01 -1.89
C GLN A 147 -15.97 10.01 -0.70
N LYS A 148 -16.93 10.95 -0.69
CA LYS A 148 -18.00 10.97 0.31
C LYS A 148 -18.88 9.74 0.13
N SER A 149 -19.08 8.99 1.22
CA SER A 149 -19.90 7.80 1.20
C SER A 149 -20.52 7.56 2.57
N ALA A 150 -21.85 7.66 2.65
CA ALA A 150 -22.60 7.39 3.87
C ALA A 150 -22.48 5.94 4.35
N THR A 151 -22.07 5.00 3.48
CA THR A 151 -21.87 3.59 3.84
C THR A 151 -20.45 3.31 4.34
N ALA A 152 -19.51 4.23 4.13
CA ALA A 152 -18.15 4.09 4.64
C ALA A 152 -18.11 4.39 6.14
N ARG A 153 -17.30 3.64 6.89
CA ARG A 153 -17.17 3.76 8.36
C ARG A 153 -16.87 5.19 8.82
N ARG A 154 -16.11 5.94 8.03
CA ARG A 154 -15.67 7.31 8.34
C ARG A 154 -16.55 8.40 7.73
N GLY A 155 -17.63 8.03 7.03
CA GLY A 155 -18.39 8.93 6.14
C GLY A 155 -17.74 9.18 4.78
N TYR A 156 -16.54 8.62 4.56
CA TYR A 156 -15.79 8.73 3.32
C TYR A 156 -14.80 7.57 3.15
N THR A 157 -14.33 7.40 1.91
CA THR A 157 -13.25 6.47 1.55
C THR A 157 -12.04 7.27 1.07
N LEU A 158 -10.85 6.96 1.60
CA LEU A 158 -9.55 7.42 1.10
C LEU A 158 -8.92 6.33 0.23
N THR A 159 -8.81 6.58 -1.07
CA THR A 159 -8.07 5.72 -2.00
C THR A 159 -6.77 6.41 -2.41
N MET A 160 -5.62 5.76 -2.22
CA MET A 160 -4.33 6.31 -2.63
C MET A 160 -3.78 5.57 -3.85
N PHE A 161 -3.31 6.32 -4.83
CA PHE A 161 -2.54 5.84 -5.96
C PHE A 161 -1.10 6.22 -5.74
N VAL A 162 -0.20 5.26 -5.60
CA VAL A 162 1.21 5.54 -5.28
C VAL A 162 2.12 4.63 -6.09
N ARG A 163 3.41 4.96 -6.14
CA ARG A 163 4.41 4.09 -6.74
C ARG A 163 4.47 2.76 -5.98
N ALA A 164 4.31 1.66 -6.69
CA ALA A 164 4.50 0.33 -6.10
C ALA A 164 6.00 0.09 -5.84
N LYS A 165 6.30 -0.75 -4.83
CA LYS A 165 7.67 -1.21 -4.60
C LYS A 165 8.15 -2.04 -5.79
N GLU A 166 9.28 -1.63 -6.36
CA GLU A 166 9.90 -2.25 -7.53
C GLU A 166 11.40 -2.43 -7.25
N PRO A 167 11.86 -3.62 -6.80
CA PRO A 167 13.22 -3.82 -6.30
C PRO A 167 14.33 -3.40 -7.28
N GLU A 168 14.09 -3.57 -8.58
CA GLU A 168 15.04 -3.20 -9.63
C GLU A 168 15.20 -1.67 -9.74
N LYS A 169 14.11 -0.91 -9.53
CA LYS A 169 14.16 0.56 -9.51
C LYS A 169 14.64 1.11 -8.18
N GLU A 170 14.24 0.49 -7.08
CA GLU A 170 14.63 0.91 -5.73
C GLU A 170 16.15 0.84 -5.51
N LEU A 171 16.84 -0.02 -6.26
CA LEU A 171 18.31 -0.08 -6.26
C LEU A 171 18.96 1.24 -6.70
N TRP A 172 18.30 1.99 -7.59
CA TRP A 172 18.83 3.20 -8.21
C TRP A 172 18.16 4.48 -7.72
N GLU A 173 16.84 4.42 -7.52
CA GLU A 173 16.01 5.57 -7.13
C GLU A 173 15.80 5.67 -5.61
N GLY A 174 16.26 4.67 -4.85
CA GLY A 174 15.99 4.54 -3.43
C GLY A 174 14.67 3.83 -3.12
N PRO A 175 14.40 3.55 -1.83
CA PRO A 175 13.17 2.88 -1.41
C PRO A 175 11.91 3.63 -1.82
N ARG A 176 10.83 2.85 -1.98
CA ARG A 176 9.47 3.36 -2.05
C ARG A 176 8.68 2.85 -0.86
N SER A 177 7.76 3.65 -0.33
CA SER A 177 6.88 3.22 0.75
C SER A 177 5.90 2.15 0.27
N GLY A 178 5.37 2.33 -0.95
CA GLY A 178 4.49 1.36 -1.59
C GLY A 178 3.07 1.28 -1.01
N LEU A 179 2.28 0.38 -1.60
CA LEU A 179 0.84 0.25 -1.34
C LEU A 179 0.53 -0.18 0.09
N GLU A 180 1.34 -1.10 0.64
CA GLU A 180 1.15 -1.66 1.97
C GLU A 180 1.30 -0.56 3.04
N THR A 181 2.33 0.28 2.89
CA THR A 181 2.58 1.41 3.79
C THR A 181 1.49 2.49 3.68
N ALA A 182 0.99 2.77 2.48
CA ALA A 182 -0.12 3.72 2.29
C ALA A 182 -1.37 3.31 3.11
N VAL A 183 -1.66 2.02 3.20
CA VAL A 183 -2.75 1.50 4.04
C VAL A 183 -2.36 1.50 5.53
N ALA A 184 -1.21 0.92 5.85
CA ALA A 184 -0.82 0.66 7.24
C ALA A 184 -0.47 1.93 8.05
N ALA A 185 0.30 2.85 7.47
CA ALA A 185 0.81 4.04 8.16
C ALA A 185 0.03 5.32 7.83
N PHE A 186 -0.48 5.44 6.59
CA PHE A 186 -1.12 6.67 6.10
C PHE A 186 -2.67 6.62 6.14
N GLY A 187 -3.24 5.49 6.52
CA GLY A 187 -4.69 5.37 6.78
C GLY A 187 -5.56 5.38 5.52
N ALA A 188 -4.99 5.00 4.37
CA ALA A 188 -5.76 4.72 3.17
C ALA A 188 -6.66 3.49 3.39
N ASP A 189 -7.91 3.56 2.94
CA ASP A 189 -8.79 2.38 2.93
C ASP A 189 -8.38 1.43 1.80
N GLU A 190 -7.93 1.98 0.68
CA GLU A 190 -7.40 1.24 -0.47
C GLU A 190 -6.17 1.92 -1.06
N ALA A 191 -5.23 1.12 -1.55
CA ALA A 191 -4.06 1.62 -2.27
C ALA A 191 -3.84 0.87 -3.59
N TRP A 192 -3.55 1.60 -4.66
CA TRP A 192 -3.33 1.07 -6.01
C TRP A 192 -2.05 1.62 -6.63
N PRO A 193 -1.41 0.90 -7.58
CA PRO A 193 -0.29 1.45 -8.32
C PRO A 193 -0.69 2.73 -9.07
N ILE A 194 0.16 3.76 -9.05
CA ILE A 194 -0.09 5.02 -9.77
C ILE A 194 -0.33 4.82 -11.27
N ARG A 195 0.34 3.85 -11.89
CA ARG A 195 0.11 3.46 -13.29
C ARG A 195 -1.32 3.01 -13.61
N ASP A 196 -2.09 2.60 -12.61
CA ASP A 196 -3.48 2.19 -12.77
C ASP A 196 -4.47 3.37 -12.60
N PHE A 197 -3.95 4.57 -12.27
CA PHE A 197 -4.76 5.76 -11.95
C PHE A 197 -5.70 6.11 -13.10
N ALA A 198 -5.21 6.34 -14.32
CA ALA A 198 -6.05 6.76 -15.45
C ALA A 198 -7.25 5.82 -15.68
N LYS A 199 -7.02 4.50 -15.60
CA LYS A 199 -8.06 3.48 -15.77
C LYS A 199 -9.09 3.51 -14.64
N ARG A 200 -8.65 3.74 -13.39
CA ARG A 200 -9.51 3.69 -12.20
C ARG A 200 -10.21 5.02 -11.94
N ALA A 201 -9.56 6.15 -12.21
CA ALA A 201 -10.10 7.49 -12.13
C ALA A 201 -11.36 7.61 -12.99
N ALA A 202 -11.35 7.09 -14.22
CA ALA A 202 -12.54 7.07 -15.08
C ALA A 202 -13.76 6.39 -14.42
N LYS A 203 -13.53 5.32 -13.64
CA LYS A 203 -14.59 4.63 -12.89
C LYS A 203 -15.06 5.44 -11.68
N LEU A 204 -14.15 6.15 -11.02
CA LEU A 204 -14.46 7.02 -9.87
C LEU A 204 -15.23 8.27 -10.29
N ILE A 205 -14.91 8.81 -11.47
CA ILE A 205 -15.55 10.00 -12.06
C ILE A 205 -16.90 9.65 -12.72
N GLY A 206 -17.08 8.43 -13.24
CA GLY A 206 -18.22 8.04 -14.08
C GLY A 206 -19.60 8.03 -13.40
N GLY A 207 -19.75 8.56 -12.18
CA GLY A 207 -21.04 8.78 -11.51
C GLY A 207 -21.62 10.16 -11.80
N ALA A 208 -22.89 10.38 -11.43
CA ALA A 208 -23.57 11.68 -11.54
C ALA A 208 -23.17 12.67 -10.41
N HIS A 209 -22.06 12.42 -9.71
CA HIS A 209 -21.63 13.19 -8.55
C HIS A 209 -20.54 14.19 -8.95
N PRO A 210 -20.48 15.36 -8.28
CA PRO A 210 -19.48 16.35 -8.60
C PRO A 210 -18.07 15.87 -8.22
N VAL A 211 -17.12 16.26 -9.06
CA VAL A 211 -15.70 15.99 -8.89
C VAL A 211 -14.97 17.31 -8.66
N TYR A 212 -14.12 17.32 -7.64
CA TYR A 212 -13.32 18.46 -7.24
C TYR A 212 -11.85 18.11 -7.42
N ALA A 213 -11.12 18.97 -8.08
CA ALA A 213 -9.69 18.85 -8.29
C ALA A 213 -9.15 20.26 -8.44
N ASP A 214 -8.03 20.55 -7.77
CA ASP A 214 -7.22 21.69 -8.16
C ASP A 214 -6.40 21.26 -9.38
N LEU A 215 -6.64 21.93 -10.51
CA LEU A 215 -5.93 21.69 -11.77
C LEU A 215 -5.00 22.85 -12.11
N ASP A 216 -4.93 23.86 -11.23
CA ASP A 216 -4.22 25.11 -11.50
C ASP A 216 -2.70 24.98 -11.22
N GLY A 217 -2.26 23.82 -10.69
CA GLY A 217 -0.85 23.48 -10.46
C GLY A 217 -0.21 22.66 -11.59
N GLU A 218 1.12 22.69 -11.68
CA GLU A 218 1.93 21.81 -12.53
C GLU A 218 1.87 20.35 -12.02
N HIS A 219 0.71 19.70 -12.09
CA HIS A 219 0.54 18.31 -11.68
C HIS A 219 1.02 17.40 -12.82
N GLY A 220 2.28 16.97 -12.75
CA GLY A 220 2.94 16.12 -13.75
C GLY A 220 2.47 14.67 -13.73
N LEU A 221 1.20 14.42 -14.06
CA LEU A 221 0.61 13.09 -14.26
C LEU A 221 0.71 12.58 -15.70
#